data_AF-A0A2N2HXL8-F1
#
_entry.id   AF-A0A2N2HXL8-F1
#
_cell.length_a   1.000
_cell.length_b   1.000
_cell.length_c   1.000
_cell.angle_alpha   90.00
_cell.angle_beta   90.00
_cell.angle_gamma   90.00
#
_symmetry.space_group_name_H-M   'P 1'
#
loop_
_entity.id
_entity.type
_entity.pdbx_description
1 polymer ?
#
loop_
_entity_poly.entity_id
_entity_poly.type
_entity_poly.pdbx_seq_one_letter_code
_entity_poly.pdbx_strand_id
1 'polypeptide(L)'
;MTNKRTRRFGVFPSANEDAQAAKRHVDTPQCQSASYRLAFQDQDFLLREELRPVRLQLELLKPELTLQEQQIESTIVIYGSARTMDAETAAVRLEKVLEGLKKSPDDVLLRSELVKARTAVANSRYYEEARKLGRLISENMDTCKHVVITGGGFGIMGAANRGAHDVGAKSIGMNIVLPFEQEPNPYITPELSFQFH
;
A
#
# COMPACT_ATOMS: atom_id res chain seq x y z
N MET A 1 12.84 -19.71 21.29
CA MET A 1 12.41 -19.13 22.58
C MET A 1 13.53 -18.26 23.13
N THR A 2 13.50 -16.96 22.86
CA THR A 2 14.43 -16.01 23.47
C THR A 2 13.62 -14.79 23.88
N ASN A 3 13.29 -14.78 25.17
CA ASN A 3 12.55 -13.75 25.88
C ASN A 3 13.37 -12.45 25.83
N LYS A 4 13.09 -11.57 24.87
CA LYS A 4 13.64 -10.21 24.83
C LYS A 4 13.07 -9.48 26.05
N ARG A 5 13.87 -9.41 27.13
CA ARG A 5 13.62 -8.60 28.32
C ARG A 5 13.27 -7.17 27.87
N THR A 6 12.00 -6.81 27.98
CA THR A 6 11.52 -5.44 27.85
C THR A 6 12.22 -4.60 28.92
N ARG A 7 13.19 -3.77 28.51
CA ARG A 7 13.78 -2.75 29.40
C ARG A 7 12.64 -1.82 29.82
N ARG A 8 12.29 -1.83 31.10
CA ARG A 8 11.33 -0.91 31.71
C ARG A 8 11.94 0.49 31.68
N PHE A 9 11.55 1.31 30.72
CA PHE A 9 11.95 2.72 30.68
C PHE A 9 10.92 3.54 31.47
N GLY A 10 11.24 3.84 32.74
CA GLY A 10 10.57 4.88 33.51
C GLY A 10 9.73 4.42 34.71
N VAL A 11 9.50 5.38 35.62
CA VAL A 11 8.58 5.28 36.79
C VAL A 11 7.12 5.43 36.35
N PHE A 12 6.90 5.98 35.16
CA PHE A 12 5.56 6.20 34.59
C PHE A 12 5.09 4.98 33.78
N PRO A 13 3.77 4.70 33.79
CA PRO A 13 3.18 3.68 32.92
C PRO A 13 3.40 4.00 31.43
N SER A 14 3.43 2.96 30.60
CA SER A 14 3.36 3.09 29.15
C SER A 14 1.94 3.39 28.67
N ALA A 15 1.81 3.94 27.45
CA ALA A 15 0.50 4.20 26.84
C ALA A 15 -0.39 2.94 26.74
N ASN A 16 0.22 1.75 26.55
CA ASN A 16 -0.53 0.49 26.54
C ASN A 16 -0.99 0.08 27.95
N GLU A 17 -0.18 0.31 28.99
CA GLU A 17 -0.60 0.06 30.38
C GLU A 17 -1.74 1.01 30.78
N ASP A 18 -1.64 2.30 30.44
CA ASP A 18 -2.70 3.29 30.69
C ASP A 18 -3.98 2.96 29.93
N ALA A 19 -3.88 2.54 28.67
CA ALA A 19 -5.01 2.06 27.87
C ALA A 19 -5.77 0.89 28.51
N GLN A 20 -5.06 -0.04 29.16
CA GLN A 20 -5.71 -1.14 29.89
C GLN A 20 -6.25 -0.69 31.25
N ALA A 21 -5.57 0.23 31.92
CA ALA A 21 -6.01 0.77 33.21
C ALA A 21 -7.30 1.60 33.07
N ALA A 22 -7.41 2.40 32.00
CA ALA A 22 -8.58 3.25 31.75
C ALA A 22 -9.90 2.46 31.62
N LYS A 23 -9.85 1.18 31.22
CA LYS A 23 -11.03 0.30 31.14
C LYS A 23 -11.62 -0.09 32.50
N ARG A 24 -10.92 0.17 33.61
CA ARG A 24 -11.29 -0.27 34.96
C ARG A 24 -12.18 0.73 35.72
N HIS A 25 -12.79 1.69 35.03
CA HIS A 25 -13.62 2.71 35.65
C HIS A 25 -14.97 2.14 36.12
N VAL A 26 -15.59 2.81 37.10
CA VAL A 26 -16.96 2.52 37.53
C VAL A 26 -17.93 3.06 36.47
N ASP A 27 -19.06 2.38 36.26
CA ASP A 27 -20.07 2.83 35.31
C ASP A 27 -20.87 4.00 35.89
N THR A 28 -20.40 5.22 35.59
CA THR A 28 -21.00 6.48 36.02
C THR A 28 -21.28 7.35 34.80
N PRO A 29 -22.24 8.30 34.87
CA PRO A 29 -22.48 9.24 33.77
C PRO A 29 -21.21 9.99 33.33
N GLN A 30 -20.30 10.29 34.25
CA GLN A 30 -19.02 10.94 33.97
C GLN A 30 -18.10 10.02 33.16
N CYS A 31 -18.00 8.75 33.55
CA CYS A 31 -17.14 7.78 32.87
C CYS A 31 -17.66 7.38 31.48
N GLN A 32 -18.96 7.54 31.23
CA GLN A 32 -19.57 7.32 29.92
C GLN A 32 -19.37 8.51 28.96
N SER A 33 -18.98 9.68 29.46
CA SER A 33 -18.76 10.88 28.64
C SER A 33 -17.57 10.72 27.69
N ALA A 34 -17.68 11.24 26.47
CA ALA A 34 -16.57 11.31 25.52
C ALA A 34 -15.36 12.07 26.11
N SER A 35 -15.60 13.09 26.93
CA SER A 35 -14.54 13.86 27.60
C SER A 35 -13.69 13.06 28.61
N TYR A 36 -14.15 11.88 29.02
CA TYR A 36 -13.42 10.99 29.93
C TYR A 36 -12.54 9.97 29.19
N ARG A 37 -12.70 9.81 27.88
CA ARG A 37 -11.89 8.89 27.07
C ARG A 37 -10.46 9.41 26.98
N LEU A 38 -9.50 8.49 26.94
CA LEU A 38 -8.11 8.83 26.65
C LEU A 38 -7.99 9.39 25.22
N ALA A 39 -7.36 10.55 25.06
CA ALA A 39 -7.30 11.26 23.77
C ALA A 39 -6.72 10.42 22.62
N PHE A 40 -5.72 9.57 22.88
CA PHE A 40 -5.11 8.69 21.87
C PHE A 40 -5.94 7.44 21.54
N GLN A 41 -7.05 7.22 22.25
CA GLN A 41 -8.04 6.16 21.97
C GLN A 41 -9.38 6.71 21.49
N ASP A 42 -9.58 8.03 21.54
CA ASP A 42 -10.83 8.68 21.15
C ASP A 42 -10.81 9.02 19.66
N GLN A 43 -11.40 8.16 18.83
CA GLN A 43 -11.47 8.35 17.38
C GLN A 43 -12.23 9.62 17.00
N ASP A 44 -13.31 9.97 17.73
CA ASP A 44 -14.10 11.17 17.47
C ASP A 44 -13.26 12.43 17.68
N PHE A 45 -12.36 12.42 18.67
CA PHE A 45 -11.41 13.50 18.92
C PHE A 45 -10.30 13.56 17.85
N LEU A 46 -9.71 12.41 17.50
CA LEU A 46 -8.63 12.34 16.50
C LEU A 46 -9.09 12.75 15.09
N LEU A 47 -10.37 12.56 14.75
CA LEU A 47 -10.93 12.90 13.44
C LEU A 47 -11.33 14.38 13.28
N ARG A 48 -11.21 15.20 14.33
CA ARG A 48 -11.50 16.64 14.25
C ARG A 48 -10.51 17.37 13.32
N GLU A 49 -10.95 18.51 12.79
CA GLU A 49 -10.16 19.40 11.91
C GLU A 49 -8.89 19.87 12.62
N GLU A 50 -8.99 20.24 13.91
CA GLU A 50 -7.88 20.75 14.72
C GLU A 50 -6.75 19.72 14.89
N LEU A 51 -7.07 18.43 14.75
CA LEU A 51 -6.13 17.33 14.92
C LEU A 51 -5.51 16.88 13.58
N ARG A 52 -5.79 17.57 12.47
CA ARG A 52 -5.15 17.30 11.18
C ARG A 52 -3.61 17.31 11.25
N PRO A 53 -2.93 18.25 11.93
CA PRO A 53 -1.46 18.21 12.03
C PRO A 53 -0.94 16.95 12.74
N VAL A 54 -1.67 16.47 13.76
CA VAL A 54 -1.32 15.24 14.48
C VAL A 54 -1.53 14.02 13.59
N ARG A 55 -2.63 13.96 12.82
CA ARG A 55 -2.86 12.88 11.84
C ARG A 55 -1.77 12.84 10.76
N LEU A 56 -1.38 13.99 10.21
CA LEU A 56 -0.28 14.08 9.26
C LEU A 56 1.06 13.63 9.86
N GLN A 57 1.33 13.98 11.13
CA GLN A 57 2.51 13.48 11.83
C GLN A 57 2.51 11.95 11.95
N LEU A 58 1.37 11.34 12.26
CA LEU A 58 1.24 9.88 12.34
C LEU A 58 1.45 9.21 10.97
N GLU A 59 0.98 9.84 9.89
CA GLU A 59 1.20 9.37 8.52
C GLU A 59 2.66 9.41 8.09
N LEU A 60 3.45 10.37 8.57
CA LEU A 60 4.89 10.39 8.35
C LEU A 60 5.65 9.42 9.27
N LEU A 61 5.24 9.35 10.54
CA LEU A 61 5.97 8.58 11.56
C LEU A 61 5.81 7.07 11.38
N LYS A 62 4.62 6.59 10.98
CA LYS A 62 4.36 5.16 10.83
C LYS A 62 5.27 4.51 9.77
N PRO A 63 5.39 5.04 8.54
CA PRO A 63 6.36 4.55 7.56
C PRO A 63 7.79 4.63 8.06
N GLU A 64 8.20 5.77 8.66
CA GLU A 64 9.57 5.94 9.16
C GLU A 64 9.96 4.84 10.16
N LEU A 65 9.16 4.63 11.20
CA LEU A 65 9.43 3.60 12.21
C LEU A 65 9.42 2.20 11.59
N THR A 66 8.47 1.91 10.71
CA THR A 66 8.37 0.59 10.07
C THR A 66 9.56 0.32 9.14
N LEU A 67 10.01 1.31 8.37
CA LEU A 67 11.19 1.19 7.51
C LEU A 67 12.46 0.96 8.34
N GLN A 68 12.61 1.65 9.48
CA GLN A 68 13.72 1.43 10.41
C GLN A 68 13.69 0.02 11.01
N GLU A 69 12.52 -0.45 11.46
CA GLU A 69 12.32 -1.81 11.98
C GLU A 69 12.65 -2.89 10.94
N GLN A 70 12.32 -2.61 9.68
CA GLN A 70 12.62 -3.46 8.53
C GLN A 70 14.05 -3.29 8.00
N GLN A 71 14.84 -2.42 8.63
CA GLN A 71 16.24 -2.11 8.31
C GLN A 71 16.43 -1.57 6.88
N ILE A 72 15.44 -0.87 6.32
CA ILE A 72 15.56 -0.27 4.98
C ILE A 72 16.57 0.88 5.03
N GLU A 73 17.67 0.75 4.29
CA GLU A 73 18.75 1.75 4.26
C GLU A 73 18.59 2.75 3.12
N SER A 74 18.10 2.30 1.96
CA SER A 74 17.86 3.16 0.81
C SER A 74 16.78 2.59 -0.10
N THR A 75 16.13 3.46 -0.87
CA THR A 75 15.02 3.09 -1.76
C THR A 75 15.22 3.66 -3.16
N ILE A 76 14.57 3.04 -4.15
CA ILE A 76 14.45 3.57 -5.51
C ILE A 76 12.98 3.74 -5.83
N VAL A 77 12.56 4.99 -6.03
CA VAL A 77 11.17 5.33 -6.33
C VAL A 77 10.87 5.13 -7.81
N ILE A 78 9.85 4.32 -8.10
CA ILE A 78 9.38 4.07 -9.46
C ILE A 78 7.93 4.56 -9.59
N TYR A 79 7.74 5.48 -10.52
CA TYR A 79 6.42 5.99 -10.92
C TYR A 79 6.01 5.40 -12.27
N GLY A 80 4.70 5.28 -12.48
CA GLY A 80 4.17 4.94 -13.78
C GLY A 80 2.66 4.71 -13.79
N SER A 81 2.14 4.40 -14.97
CA SER A 81 0.70 4.20 -15.19
C SER A 81 0.17 3.01 -14.39
N ALA A 82 -0.92 3.24 -13.64
CA ALA A 82 -1.69 2.20 -12.97
C ALA A 82 -2.52 1.33 -13.93
N ARG A 83 -2.60 1.70 -15.22
CA ARG A 83 -3.48 1.08 -16.23
C ARG A 83 -2.76 0.14 -17.19
N THR A 84 -1.42 0.11 -17.18
CA THR A 84 -0.66 -0.79 -18.05
C THR A 84 -0.90 -2.23 -17.63
N MET A 85 -1.06 -3.14 -18.58
CA MET A 85 -1.31 -4.57 -18.31
C MET A 85 -0.10 -5.39 -18.76
N ASP A 86 0.12 -6.54 -18.14
CA ASP A 86 1.04 -7.54 -18.68
C ASP A 86 0.51 -8.09 -20.01
N ALA A 87 1.38 -8.77 -20.75
CA ALA A 87 1.07 -9.24 -22.09
C ALA A 87 -0.09 -10.25 -22.12
N GLU A 88 -0.18 -11.14 -21.13
CA GLU A 88 -1.20 -12.18 -21.04
C GLU A 88 -2.57 -11.55 -20.75
N THR A 89 -2.66 -10.73 -19.71
CA THR A 89 -3.90 -10.03 -19.34
C THR A 89 -4.39 -9.12 -20.47
N ALA A 90 -3.48 -8.41 -21.15
CA ALA A 90 -3.82 -7.56 -22.29
C ALA A 90 -4.37 -8.37 -23.48
N ALA A 91 -3.77 -9.53 -23.77
CA ALA A 91 -4.22 -10.42 -24.84
C ALA A 91 -5.61 -11.01 -24.55
N VAL A 92 -5.82 -11.53 -23.34
CA VAL A 92 -7.13 -12.07 -22.89
C VAL A 92 -8.21 -10.99 -22.98
N ARG A 93 -7.91 -9.75 -22.59
CA ARG A 93 -8.84 -8.62 -22.74
C ARG A 93 -9.20 -8.37 -24.20
N LEU A 94 -8.21 -8.37 -25.10
CA LEU A 94 -8.44 -8.15 -26.53
C LEU A 94 -9.29 -9.26 -27.14
N GLU A 95 -9.03 -10.52 -26.79
CA GLU A 95 -9.79 -11.66 -27.25
C GLU A 95 -11.26 -11.57 -26.84
N LYS A 96 -11.55 -11.27 -25.56
CA LYS A 96 -12.91 -11.07 -25.06
C LYS A 96 -13.68 -9.98 -25.83
N VAL A 97 -13.02 -8.88 -26.15
CA VAL A 97 -13.66 -7.78 -26.91
C VAL A 97 -13.94 -8.20 -28.36
N LEU A 98 -13.01 -8.93 -28.99
CA LEU A 98 -13.21 -9.45 -30.35
C LEU A 98 -14.35 -10.47 -30.40
N GLU A 99 -14.47 -11.35 -29.41
CA GLU A 99 -15.59 -12.28 -29.29
C GLU A 99 -16.93 -11.56 -29.09
N GLY A 100 -16.94 -10.51 -28.26
CA GLY A 100 -18.11 -9.65 -28.08
C GLY A 100 -18.55 -9.01 -29.40
N LEU A 101 -17.61 -8.48 -30.18
CA LEU A 101 -17.90 -7.87 -31.48
C LEU A 101 -18.35 -8.89 -32.54
N LYS A 102 -17.91 -10.15 -32.47
CA LYS A 102 -18.44 -11.21 -33.32
C LYS A 102 -19.93 -11.46 -33.05
N LYS A 103 -20.37 -11.33 -31.80
CA LYS A 103 -21.78 -11.50 -31.40
C LYS A 103 -22.62 -10.26 -31.69
N SER A 104 -22.06 -9.07 -31.47
CA SER A 104 -22.73 -7.78 -31.64
C SER A 104 -21.85 -6.80 -32.43
N PRO A 105 -21.83 -6.86 -33.78
CA PRO A 105 -20.90 -6.08 -34.60
C PRO A 105 -21.10 -4.56 -34.55
N ASP A 106 -22.32 -4.09 -34.26
CA ASP A 106 -22.70 -2.68 -34.25
C ASP A 106 -22.69 -2.03 -32.85
N ASP A 107 -22.19 -2.74 -31.84
CA ASP A 107 -22.06 -2.20 -30.50
C ASP A 107 -20.95 -1.12 -30.43
N VAL A 108 -21.37 0.13 -30.23
CA VAL A 108 -20.50 1.30 -30.16
C VAL A 108 -19.55 1.22 -28.95
N LEU A 109 -19.98 0.65 -27.82
CA LEU A 109 -19.16 0.52 -26.62
C LEU A 109 -18.04 -0.49 -26.85
N LEU A 110 -18.37 -1.64 -27.47
CA LEU A 110 -17.37 -2.66 -27.80
C LEU A 110 -16.35 -2.16 -28.83
N ARG A 111 -16.76 -1.33 -29.80
CA ARG A 111 -15.84 -0.67 -30.74
C ARG A 111 -14.87 0.28 -30.01
N SER A 112 -15.35 1.05 -29.03
CA SER A 112 -14.50 1.90 -28.18
C SER A 112 -13.52 1.07 -27.33
N GLU A 113 -14.01 -0.02 -26.71
CA GLU A 113 -13.17 -0.92 -25.93
C GLU A 113 -12.12 -1.66 -26.78
N LEU A 114 -12.40 -1.94 -28.06
CA LEU A 114 -11.43 -2.55 -28.96
C LEU A 114 -10.20 -1.67 -29.14
N VAL A 115 -10.38 -0.36 -29.28
CA VAL A 115 -9.27 0.61 -29.40
C VAL A 115 -8.42 0.59 -28.12
N LYS A 116 -9.06 0.56 -26.95
CA LYS A 116 -8.38 0.49 -25.65
C LYS A 116 -7.63 -0.84 -25.48
N ALA A 117 -8.24 -1.96 -25.84
CA ALA A 117 -7.63 -3.28 -25.74
C ALA A 117 -6.41 -3.42 -26.67
N ARG A 118 -6.48 -2.93 -27.91
CA ARG A 118 -5.33 -2.88 -28.83
C ARG A 118 -4.19 -2.02 -28.27
N THR A 119 -4.53 -0.87 -27.71
CA THR A 119 -3.56 0.01 -27.05
C THR A 119 -2.91 -0.67 -25.84
N ALA A 120 -3.69 -1.41 -25.05
CA ALA A 120 -3.18 -2.16 -23.91
C ALA A 120 -2.17 -3.22 -24.34
N VAL A 121 -2.46 -3.98 -25.41
CA VAL A 121 -1.52 -4.96 -25.98
C VAL A 121 -0.23 -4.27 -26.45
N ALA A 122 -0.33 -3.17 -27.19
CA ALA A 122 0.85 -2.43 -27.67
C ALA A 122 1.73 -1.89 -26.52
N ASN A 123 1.10 -1.48 -25.41
CA ASN A 123 1.79 -0.94 -24.24
C ASN A 123 2.25 -2.01 -23.25
N SER A 124 1.85 -3.27 -23.41
CA SER A 124 2.19 -4.36 -22.47
C SER A 124 3.69 -4.57 -22.31
N ARG A 125 4.49 -4.25 -23.35
CA ARG A 125 5.95 -4.24 -23.27
C ARG A 125 6.50 -3.40 -22.11
N TYR A 126 5.85 -2.28 -21.77
CA TYR A 126 6.33 -1.42 -20.69
C TYR A 126 6.11 -2.05 -19.31
N TYR A 127 5.13 -2.94 -19.18
CA TYR A 127 4.96 -3.74 -17.96
C TYR A 127 6.17 -4.66 -17.79
N GLU A 128 6.56 -5.40 -18.83
CA GLU A 128 7.70 -6.32 -18.76
C GLU A 128 9.03 -5.59 -18.52
N GLU A 129 9.24 -4.42 -19.13
CA GLU A 129 10.43 -3.60 -18.86
C GLU A 129 10.45 -3.08 -17.42
N ALA A 130 9.31 -2.67 -16.86
CA ALA A 130 9.23 -2.25 -15.46
C ALA A 130 9.49 -3.41 -14.48
N ARG A 131 8.96 -4.60 -14.79
CA ARG A 131 9.24 -5.83 -14.06
C ARG A 131 10.72 -6.20 -14.11
N LYS A 132 11.32 -6.14 -15.29
CA LYS A 132 12.75 -6.39 -15.49
C LYS A 132 13.61 -5.38 -14.71
N LEU A 133 13.25 -4.10 -14.73
CA LEU A 133 13.94 -3.07 -13.96
C LEU A 133 13.86 -3.36 -12.44
N GLY A 134 12.67 -3.63 -11.91
CA GLY A 134 12.47 -3.97 -10.50
C GLY A 134 13.29 -5.19 -10.07
N ARG A 135 13.36 -6.20 -10.95
CA ARG A 135 14.19 -7.38 -10.75
C ARG A 135 15.68 -7.04 -10.73
N LEU A 136 16.18 -6.28 -11.71
CA LEU A 136 17.60 -5.89 -11.80
C LEU A 136 18.08 -5.08 -10.60
N ILE A 137 17.24 -4.17 -10.10
CA ILE A 137 17.51 -3.41 -8.86
C ILE A 137 17.68 -4.37 -7.67
N SER A 138 16.84 -5.41 -7.62
CA SER A 138 16.70 -6.30 -6.47
C SER A 138 17.68 -7.49 -6.47
N GLU A 139 18.13 -7.95 -7.63
CA GLU A 139 19.08 -9.08 -7.75
C GLU A 139 20.51 -8.72 -7.33
N ASN A 140 20.90 -7.46 -7.48
CA ASN A 140 22.31 -7.05 -7.41
C ASN A 140 22.69 -6.39 -6.07
N MET A 141 21.81 -6.41 -5.07
CA MET A 141 21.95 -5.61 -3.86
C MET A 141 21.65 -6.42 -2.61
N ASP A 142 22.20 -5.95 -1.49
CA ASP A 142 21.73 -6.38 -0.16
C ASP A 142 20.23 -6.10 -0.05
N THR A 143 19.49 -7.03 0.55
CA THR A 143 18.01 -7.03 0.65
C THR A 143 17.41 -5.77 1.29
N CYS A 144 18.24 -4.96 1.94
CA CYS A 144 17.88 -3.72 2.62
C CYS A 144 18.33 -2.42 1.90
N LYS A 145 19.03 -2.53 0.76
CA LYS A 145 19.53 -1.38 -0.01
C LYS A 145 18.84 -1.30 -1.37
N HIS A 146 18.54 -0.09 -1.80
CA HIS A 146 17.87 0.20 -3.08
C HIS A 146 16.52 -0.49 -3.22
N VAL A 147 15.79 -0.63 -2.12
CA VAL A 147 14.50 -1.31 -2.10
C VAL A 147 13.52 -0.59 -3.00
N VAL A 148 12.87 -1.34 -3.90
CA VAL A 148 11.88 -0.81 -4.84
C VAL A 148 10.70 -0.25 -4.06
N ILE A 149 10.36 1.02 -4.29
CA ILE A 149 9.21 1.69 -3.71
C ILE A 149 8.33 2.28 -4.80
N THR A 150 7.01 2.10 -4.68
CA THR A 150 6.02 2.60 -5.64
C THR A 150 4.81 3.18 -4.92
N GLY A 151 3.87 3.75 -5.69
CA GLY A 151 2.56 4.16 -5.17
C GLY A 151 1.59 2.99 -4.90
N GLY A 152 2.05 1.74 -4.95
CA GLY A 152 1.34 0.54 -4.55
C GLY A 152 0.19 0.06 -5.45
N GLY A 153 -0.18 0.83 -6.48
CA GLY A 153 -1.19 0.44 -7.46
C GLY A 153 -0.73 -0.62 -8.47
N PHE A 154 -1.62 -0.95 -9.41
CA PHE A 154 -1.35 -1.89 -10.51
C PHE A 154 -0.44 -1.30 -11.60
N GLY A 155 -0.37 -1.97 -12.75
CA GLY A 155 0.38 -1.54 -13.92
C GLY A 155 1.87 -1.43 -13.69
N ILE A 156 2.49 -0.31 -14.08
CA ILE A 156 3.95 -0.14 -14.00
C ILE A 156 4.45 -0.24 -12.57
N MET A 157 3.70 0.31 -11.61
CA MET A 157 4.01 0.22 -10.19
C MET A 157 4.00 -1.23 -9.73
N GLY A 158 2.90 -1.95 -9.98
CA GLY A 158 2.78 -3.36 -9.67
C GLY A 158 3.80 -4.24 -10.38
N ALA A 159 4.18 -3.90 -11.62
CA ALA A 159 5.23 -4.60 -12.37
C ALA A 159 6.60 -4.47 -11.68
N ALA A 160 6.96 -3.26 -11.25
CA ALA A 160 8.19 -3.02 -10.53
C ALA A 160 8.23 -3.79 -9.19
N ASN A 161 7.15 -3.76 -8.41
CA ASN A 161 7.02 -4.57 -7.19
C ASN A 161 7.13 -6.07 -7.51
N ARG A 162 6.49 -6.54 -8.60
CA ARG A 162 6.57 -7.93 -9.07
C ARG A 162 8.00 -8.34 -9.40
N GLY A 163 8.77 -7.48 -10.06
CA GLY A 163 10.16 -7.73 -10.38
C GLY A 163 11.02 -8.02 -9.14
N ALA A 164 10.83 -7.23 -8.09
CA ALA A 164 11.48 -7.45 -6.79
C ALA A 164 11.00 -8.75 -6.13
N HIS A 165 9.68 -8.98 -6.14
CA HIS A 165 9.06 -10.18 -5.59
C HIS A 165 9.55 -11.48 -6.26
N ASP A 166 9.73 -11.48 -7.59
CA ASP A 166 10.18 -12.64 -8.35
C ASP A 166 11.55 -13.19 -7.88
N VAL A 167 12.35 -12.36 -7.23
CA VAL A 167 13.68 -12.71 -6.69
C VAL A 167 13.71 -12.75 -5.17
N GLY A 168 12.53 -12.72 -4.53
CA GLY A 168 12.38 -12.81 -3.08
C GLY A 168 12.83 -11.56 -2.32
N ALA A 169 13.00 -10.43 -3.00
CA ALA A 169 13.39 -9.17 -2.38
C ALA A 169 12.18 -8.43 -1.79
N LYS A 170 12.43 -7.57 -0.80
CA LYS A 170 11.42 -6.67 -0.26
C LYS A 170 10.99 -5.64 -1.31
N SER A 171 9.75 -5.20 -1.24
CA SER A 171 9.28 -4.03 -2.00
C SER A 171 8.20 -3.28 -1.23
N ILE A 172 8.17 -1.96 -1.42
CA ILE A 172 7.36 -1.02 -0.62
C ILE A 172 6.24 -0.44 -1.47
N GLY A 173 5.05 -0.29 -0.87
CA GLY A 173 3.90 0.38 -1.46
C GLY A 173 3.41 1.55 -0.61
N MET A 174 3.29 2.72 -1.24
CA MET A 174 2.76 3.94 -0.63
C MET A 174 1.41 4.29 -1.28
N ASN A 175 0.35 3.59 -0.87
CA ASN A 175 -1.00 3.78 -1.41
C ASN A 175 -1.69 5.01 -0.83
N ILE A 176 -2.72 5.50 -1.52
CA ILE A 176 -3.60 6.57 -1.02
C ILE A 176 -5.04 6.07 -0.93
N VAL A 177 -5.85 6.69 -0.08
CA VAL A 177 -7.29 6.46 -0.04
C VAL A 177 -7.91 7.11 -1.28
N LEU A 178 -8.69 6.32 -2.03
CA LEU A 178 -9.48 6.78 -3.16
C LEU A 178 -10.97 6.54 -2.88
N PRO A 179 -11.88 7.28 -3.54
CA PRO A 179 -13.33 7.12 -3.34
C PRO A 179 -13.89 5.80 -3.91
N PHE A 180 -13.04 4.94 -4.45
CA PHE A 180 -13.35 3.61 -4.96
C PHE A 180 -12.34 2.61 -4.40
N GLU A 181 -12.74 1.34 -4.32
CA GLU A 181 -11.92 0.27 -3.77
C GLU A 181 -10.62 0.11 -4.56
N GLN A 182 -9.48 0.33 -3.90
CA GLN A 182 -8.15 0.09 -4.44
C GLN A 182 -7.44 -0.88 -3.50
N GLU A 183 -7.24 -2.10 -3.97
CA GLU A 183 -6.38 -3.06 -3.30
C GLU A 183 -4.90 -2.73 -3.61
N PRO A 184 -3.97 -2.85 -2.64
CA PRO A 184 -2.55 -2.88 -2.94
C PRO A 184 -2.25 -4.00 -3.92
N ASN A 185 -1.29 -3.78 -4.82
CA ASN A 185 -0.83 -4.88 -5.67
C ASN A 185 -0.22 -6.01 -4.79
N PRO A 186 -0.41 -7.29 -5.15
CA PRO A 186 -0.07 -8.42 -4.28
C PRO A 186 1.44 -8.69 -4.16
N TYR A 187 2.28 -7.91 -4.85
CA TYR A 187 3.73 -8.10 -4.88
C TYR A 187 4.47 -7.23 -3.85
N ILE A 188 3.77 -6.32 -3.20
CA ILE A 188 4.29 -5.53 -2.08
C ILE A 188 4.52 -6.46 -0.88
N THR A 189 5.61 -6.25 -0.16
CA THR A 189 5.84 -6.97 1.10
C THR A 189 4.76 -6.56 2.11
N PRO A 190 4.03 -7.49 2.74
CA PRO A 190 2.89 -7.16 3.60
C PRO A 190 3.19 -6.15 4.71
N GLU A 191 4.38 -6.24 5.32
CA GLU A 191 4.85 -5.34 6.38
C GLU A 191 5.26 -3.94 5.86
N LEU A 192 5.34 -3.75 4.53
CA LEU A 192 5.75 -2.52 3.85
C LEU A 192 4.65 -1.96 2.92
N SER A 193 3.39 -2.26 3.22
CA SER A 193 2.23 -1.73 2.53
C SER A 193 1.56 -0.63 3.36
N PHE A 194 1.79 0.62 2.99
CA PHE A 194 1.27 1.81 3.68
C PHE A 194 0.08 2.42 2.94
N GLN A 195 -0.82 3.05 3.68
CA GLN A 195 -1.98 3.77 3.15
C GLN A 195 -2.05 5.16 3.79
N PHE A 196 -2.18 6.18 2.94
CA PHE A 196 -2.22 7.61 3.30
C PHE A 196 -3.59 8.23 2.99
N HIS A 197 -3.91 9.31 3.69
CA HIS A 197 -5.11 10.13 3.47
C HIS A 197 -5.05 10.88 2.13
#